data_AF-A0A0T9UVL3-F1
#
_entry.id   AF-A0A0T9UVL3-F1
#
_cell.length_a   1.000
_cell.length_b   1.000
_cell.length_c   1.000
_cell.angle_alpha   90.00
_cell.angle_beta   90.00
_cell.angle_gamma   90.00
#
_symmetry.space_group_name_H-M   'P 1'
#
loop_
_entity.id
_entity.type
_entity.pdbx_description
1 polymer ?
#
loop_
_entity_poly.entity_id
_entity_poly.type
_entity_poly.pdbx_seq_one_letter_code
_entity_poly.pdbx_strand_id
1 'polypeptide(L)'
;MTKGFRAGRDAAALSENIEVLTGQRGDGRNRAVTYADLADLDLAKLRTGAGGKLQLKPSPNDNTGPAPAFPTQPRNFKANGGFGAVLLEWDMPNYRGHSLTEIYRSTEDNLANAVMVASSAAAVYGDPVDPGWQGYYWIRFINSAGVAGPFNASEGTPAKTAADIDEIIDLINKEINESPLIGELTNSVNDLDQNGGQAFQKMWSTKVDASGITAGIGIVAGRDADGKPIAQVAISASQFFVFDPNNPTDTGSYAIPFSISGGRVVIDEAAIREATIKILNAQTIIADEVKAGISISTPTLNSATINNGKFTVDAAGNLKIGDLFSVSNTGRITIRQGTGSVGLVITNERIEVYDENGAIMVRFGKLD
;
A
#
# COMPACT_ATOMS: atom_id res chain seq x y z
N MET A 1 -48.87 24.93 26.80
CA MET A 1 -49.49 23.69 26.30
C MET A 1 -50.47 24.06 25.19
N THR A 2 -50.05 23.99 23.93
CA THR A 2 -50.95 24.15 22.78
C THR A 2 -51.87 22.93 22.75
N LYS A 3 -53.18 23.15 22.88
CA LYS A 3 -54.20 22.08 22.92
C LYS A 3 -54.23 21.35 21.57
N GLY A 4 -53.59 20.18 21.48
CA GLY A 4 -53.83 19.22 20.40
C GLY A 4 -55.15 18.52 20.64
N PHE A 5 -56.13 18.72 19.77
CA PHE A 5 -57.45 18.07 19.71
C PHE A 5 -58.39 18.17 20.94
N ARG A 6 -59.65 18.51 20.70
CA ARG A 6 -60.72 18.41 21.70
C ARG A 6 -61.41 17.05 21.62
N ALA A 7 -61.55 16.39 22.76
CA ALA A 7 -62.22 15.09 22.89
C ALA A 7 -63.76 15.16 23.00
N GLY A 8 -64.35 16.36 22.90
CA GLY A 8 -65.80 16.55 22.93
C GLY A 8 -66.48 15.92 21.71
N ARG A 9 -67.72 15.43 21.88
CA ARG A 9 -68.55 14.87 20.81
C ARG A 9 -69.60 15.85 20.29
N ASP A 10 -69.50 17.11 20.70
CA ASP A 10 -70.34 18.21 20.26
C ASP A 10 -69.86 18.80 18.93
N ALA A 11 -70.77 19.46 18.20
CA ALA A 11 -70.47 20.04 16.89
C ALA A 11 -69.32 21.07 16.93
N ALA A 12 -69.17 21.78 18.06
CA ALA A 12 -68.10 22.75 18.25
C ALA A 12 -66.72 22.08 18.33
N ALA A 13 -66.58 20.96 19.04
CA ALA A 13 -65.32 20.21 19.10
C ALA A 13 -64.96 19.58 17.74
N LEU A 14 -65.95 19.10 16.98
CA LEU A 14 -65.74 18.59 15.62
C LEU A 14 -65.26 19.69 14.67
N SER A 15 -65.89 20.88 14.68
CA SER A 15 -65.47 22.02 13.86
C SER A 15 -64.05 22.46 14.20
N GLU A 16 -63.73 22.58 15.49
CA GLU A 16 -62.39 22.98 15.96
C GLU A 16 -61.33 21.96 15.54
N ASN A 17 -61.62 20.66 15.63
CA ASN A 17 -60.69 19.62 15.19
C ASN A 17 -60.48 19.63 13.66
N ILE A 18 -61.53 19.92 12.87
CA ILE A 18 -61.41 20.03 11.40
C ILE A 18 -60.58 21.28 11.01
N GLU A 19 -60.78 22.41 11.67
CA GLU A 19 -59.98 23.63 11.45
C GLU A 19 -58.50 23.43 11.80
N VAL A 20 -58.21 22.63 12.84
CA VAL A 20 -56.83 22.26 13.20
C VAL A 20 -56.23 21.31 12.16
N LEU A 21 -56.98 20.30 11.68
CA LEU A 21 -56.51 19.37 10.66
C LEU A 21 -56.31 20.01 9.29
N THR A 22 -57.10 21.04 8.96
CA THR A 22 -56.93 21.83 7.72
C THR A 22 -55.89 22.93 7.85
N GLY A 23 -55.32 23.14 9.05
CA GLY A 23 -54.30 24.15 9.33
C GLY A 23 -54.83 25.59 9.41
N GLN A 24 -56.15 25.77 9.43
CA GLN A 24 -56.81 27.08 9.55
C GLN A 24 -56.78 27.64 10.98
N ARG A 25 -56.56 26.77 11.98
CA ARG A 25 -56.46 27.13 13.41
C ARG A 25 -55.25 26.46 14.05
N GLY A 26 -54.48 27.23 14.84
CA GLY A 26 -53.26 26.75 15.53
C GLY A 26 -51.96 27.16 14.82
N ASP A 27 -50.83 26.57 15.23
CA ASP A 27 -49.47 26.82 14.70
C ASP A 27 -49.10 25.89 13.53
N GLY A 28 -50.07 25.17 12.97
CA GLY A 28 -49.90 24.26 11.83
C GLY A 28 -49.29 22.89 12.17
N ARG A 29 -48.83 22.65 13.40
CA ARG A 29 -48.16 21.39 13.77
C ARG A 29 -49.05 20.16 13.78
N ASN A 30 -50.35 20.35 13.98
CA ASN A 30 -51.35 19.29 13.98
C ASN A 30 -52.15 19.21 12.65
N ARG A 31 -51.70 19.92 11.61
CA ARG A 31 -52.31 19.87 10.28
C ARG A 31 -52.16 18.46 9.71
N ALA A 32 -53.23 17.94 9.11
CA ALA A 32 -53.19 16.67 8.40
C ALA A 32 -52.39 16.80 7.11
N VAL A 33 -51.50 15.83 6.86
CA VAL A 33 -50.75 15.72 5.62
C VAL A 33 -51.58 14.92 4.62
N THR A 34 -51.78 15.47 3.42
CA THR A 34 -52.48 14.76 2.34
C THR A 34 -51.55 13.88 1.51
N TYR A 35 -52.14 12.97 0.76
CA TYR A 35 -51.44 12.12 -0.20
C TYR A 35 -50.75 12.93 -1.31
N ALA A 36 -51.32 14.09 -1.67
CA ALA A 36 -50.71 15.05 -2.59
C ALA A 36 -49.53 15.77 -1.94
N ASP A 37 -49.67 16.24 -0.69
CA ASP A 37 -48.58 16.91 0.03
C ASP A 37 -47.34 15.99 0.16
N LEU A 38 -47.53 14.68 0.37
CA LEU A 38 -46.42 13.71 0.41
C LEU A 38 -45.77 13.48 -0.96
N ALA A 39 -46.54 13.61 -2.04
CA ALA A 39 -46.04 13.46 -3.40
C ALA A 39 -45.32 14.73 -3.89
N ASP A 40 -45.83 15.90 -3.54
CA ASP A 40 -45.23 17.20 -3.87
C ASP A 40 -43.92 17.43 -3.11
N LEU A 41 -43.79 16.86 -1.90
CA LEU A 41 -42.55 16.81 -1.13
C LEU A 41 -41.62 15.66 -1.55
N ASP A 42 -42.01 14.87 -2.55
CA ASP A 42 -41.30 13.70 -3.08
C ASP A 42 -40.93 12.65 -2.01
N LEU A 43 -41.70 12.59 -0.93
CA LEU A 43 -41.55 11.57 0.12
C LEU A 43 -42.30 10.28 -0.23
N ALA A 44 -43.31 10.35 -1.12
CA ALA A 44 -44.09 9.21 -1.58
C ALA A 44 -44.56 9.36 -3.03
N LYS A 45 -44.64 8.25 -3.79
CA LYS A 45 -45.27 8.21 -5.11
C LYS A 45 -46.73 7.77 -5.01
N LEU A 46 -47.61 8.50 -5.68
CA LEU A 46 -49.02 8.14 -5.85
C LEU A 46 -49.19 7.14 -6.98
N ARG A 47 -49.84 6.00 -6.70
CA ARG A 47 -50.25 5.05 -7.73
C ARG A 47 -51.73 4.73 -7.61
N THR A 48 -52.41 4.55 -8.73
CA THR A 48 -53.75 3.99 -8.75
C THR A 48 -53.66 2.47 -8.57
N GLY A 49 -54.16 1.96 -7.44
CA GLY A 49 -54.26 0.54 -7.14
C GLY A 49 -55.49 -0.12 -7.76
N ALA A 50 -55.61 -1.44 -7.61
CA ALA A 50 -56.79 -2.19 -8.06
C ALA A 50 -58.07 -1.60 -7.45
N GLY A 51 -59.06 -1.32 -8.30
CA GLY A 51 -60.33 -0.70 -7.90
C GLY A 51 -60.32 0.85 -7.83
N GLY A 52 -59.35 1.52 -8.46
CA GLY A 52 -59.36 2.98 -8.64
C GLY A 52 -58.98 3.80 -7.40
N LYS A 53 -58.54 3.15 -6.32
CA LYS A 53 -58.08 3.82 -5.10
C LYS A 53 -56.62 4.24 -5.23
N LEU A 54 -56.29 5.46 -4.80
CA LEU A 54 -54.91 5.92 -4.69
C LEU A 54 -54.19 5.17 -3.56
N GLN A 55 -53.01 4.67 -3.85
CA GLN A 55 -52.09 4.05 -2.90
C GLN A 55 -50.81 4.88 -2.87
N LEU A 56 -50.32 5.16 -1.66
CA LEU A 56 -48.99 5.71 -1.44
C LEU A 56 -47.97 4.57 -1.45
N LYS A 57 -46.89 4.76 -2.20
CA LYS A 57 -45.65 4.01 -2.01
C LYS A 57 -44.56 4.97 -1.54
N PRO A 58 -43.69 4.59 -0.58
CA PRO A 58 -42.51 5.40 -0.26
C PRO A 58 -41.74 5.75 -1.54
N SER A 59 -41.38 7.01 -1.71
CA SER A 59 -40.53 7.41 -2.84
C SER A 59 -39.12 6.94 -2.51
N PRO A 60 -38.48 6.13 -3.35
CA PRO A 60 -37.08 5.81 -3.17
C PRO A 60 -36.28 7.03 -3.62
N ASN A 61 -36.25 8.09 -2.82
CA ASN A 61 -35.33 9.21 -3.03
C ASN A 61 -33.89 8.85 -2.64
N ASP A 62 -33.54 7.58 -2.80
CA ASP A 62 -32.16 7.18 -2.94
C ASP A 62 -31.74 7.49 -4.37
N ASN A 63 -31.28 8.72 -4.57
CA ASN A 63 -30.34 9.06 -5.66
C ASN A 63 -28.98 8.35 -5.48
N THR A 64 -28.88 7.44 -4.51
CA THR A 64 -27.81 6.46 -4.45
C THR A 64 -28.18 5.34 -5.41
N GLY A 65 -27.26 4.96 -6.30
CA GLY A 65 -27.42 3.77 -7.13
C GLY A 65 -27.76 2.54 -6.28
N PRO A 66 -27.95 1.36 -6.89
CA PRO A 66 -28.55 0.26 -6.15
C PRO A 66 -27.68 -0.11 -4.93
N ALA A 67 -28.29 -0.60 -3.84
CA ALA A 67 -27.64 -0.69 -2.52
C ALA A 67 -26.24 -1.34 -2.54
N PRO A 68 -25.24 -0.89 -1.78
CA PRO A 68 -23.90 -1.50 -1.80
C PRO A 68 -23.97 -3.02 -1.59
N ALA A 69 -23.19 -3.77 -2.37
CA ALA A 69 -23.15 -5.22 -2.21
C ALA A 69 -22.44 -5.59 -0.90
N PHE A 70 -22.72 -6.78 -0.37
CA PHE A 70 -21.91 -7.34 0.71
C PHE A 70 -20.48 -7.55 0.21
N PRO A 71 -19.44 -7.15 0.96
CA PRO A 71 -18.06 -7.35 0.54
C PRO A 71 -17.72 -8.83 0.40
N THR A 72 -17.00 -9.15 -0.67
CA THR A 72 -16.43 -10.49 -0.89
C THR A 72 -15.18 -10.70 -0.05
N GLN A 73 -14.74 -11.95 0.08
CA GLN A 73 -13.45 -12.27 0.68
C GLN A 73 -12.30 -11.73 -0.17
N PRO A 74 -11.29 -11.05 0.43
CA PRO A 74 -10.06 -10.68 -0.27
C PRO A 74 -9.30 -11.90 -0.82
N ARG A 75 -8.65 -11.74 -1.97
CA ARG A 75 -7.89 -12.79 -2.66
C ARG A 75 -6.47 -12.34 -2.96
N ASN A 76 -5.58 -13.32 -3.14
CA ASN A 76 -4.17 -13.13 -3.47
C ASN A 76 -3.43 -12.15 -2.55
N PHE A 77 -3.78 -12.15 -1.26
CA PHE A 77 -3.12 -11.30 -0.28
C PHE A 77 -1.67 -11.78 -0.06
N LYS A 78 -0.72 -10.86 -0.18
CA LYS A 78 0.71 -11.08 -0.01
C LYS A 78 1.29 -10.02 0.90
N ALA A 79 2.27 -10.41 1.71
CA ALA A 79 3.00 -9.52 2.59
C ALA A 79 4.51 -9.72 2.35
N ASN A 80 5.14 -8.70 1.79
CA ASN A 80 6.52 -8.72 1.35
C ASN A 80 7.34 -7.77 2.22
N GLY A 81 8.22 -8.31 3.06
CA GLY A 81 9.08 -7.49 3.92
C GLY A 81 10.20 -6.80 3.13
N GLY A 82 10.33 -5.50 3.31
CA GLY A 82 11.49 -4.70 2.92
C GLY A 82 12.45 -4.48 4.09
N PHE A 83 13.10 -3.31 4.12
CA PHE A 83 14.02 -2.94 5.20
C PHE A 83 13.29 -2.35 6.42
N GLY A 84 12.50 -1.29 6.22
CA GLY A 84 11.73 -0.60 7.26
C GLY A 84 10.23 -0.55 6.98
N ALA A 85 9.73 -1.45 6.12
CA ALA A 85 8.32 -1.55 5.81
C ALA A 85 7.96 -2.93 5.28
N VAL A 86 6.70 -3.33 5.45
CA VAL A 86 6.09 -4.48 4.78
C VAL A 86 5.17 -3.97 3.68
N LEU A 87 5.42 -4.39 2.44
CA LEU A 87 4.54 -4.15 1.30
C LEU A 87 3.42 -5.20 1.32
N LEU A 88 2.19 -4.72 1.46
CA LEU A 88 0.98 -5.53 1.43
C LEU A 88 0.28 -5.33 0.09
N GLU A 89 -0.04 -6.44 -0.59
CA GLU A 89 -0.68 -6.44 -1.92
C GLU A 89 -1.84 -7.42 -1.95
N TRP A 90 -2.93 -7.07 -2.63
CA TRP A 90 -4.10 -7.94 -2.81
C TRP A 90 -4.83 -7.67 -4.13
N ASP A 91 -5.78 -8.53 -4.49
CA ASP A 91 -6.63 -8.28 -5.65
C ASP A 91 -7.61 -7.13 -5.42
N MET A 92 -7.78 -6.29 -6.44
CA MET A 92 -8.80 -5.23 -6.44
C MET A 92 -10.21 -5.84 -6.21
N PRO A 93 -10.99 -5.32 -5.25
CA PRO A 93 -12.29 -5.88 -4.89
C PRO A 93 -13.29 -5.79 -6.04
N ASN A 94 -13.89 -6.94 -6.38
CA ASN A 94 -14.90 -7.03 -7.44
C ASN A 94 -16.31 -7.14 -6.86
N TYR A 95 -16.80 -6.04 -6.28
CA TYR A 95 -18.19 -5.91 -5.85
C TYR A 95 -18.62 -4.42 -5.83
N ARG A 96 -19.92 -4.16 -5.93
CA ARG A 96 -20.43 -2.79 -5.94
C ARG A 96 -20.29 -2.12 -4.58
N GLY A 97 -19.79 -0.90 -4.60
CA GLY A 97 -19.77 -0.03 -3.42
C GLY A 97 -18.64 -0.39 -2.47
N HIS A 98 -17.50 -0.87 -2.96
CA HIS A 98 -16.29 -0.94 -2.14
C HIS A 98 -15.91 0.45 -1.63
N SER A 99 -15.61 0.54 -0.34
CA SER A 99 -15.18 1.77 0.31
C SER A 99 -13.68 1.76 0.53
N LEU A 100 -13.22 0.83 1.37
CA LEU A 100 -11.84 0.68 1.77
C LEU A 100 -11.57 -0.77 2.21
N THR A 101 -10.28 -1.10 2.32
CA THR A 101 -9.77 -2.32 2.91
C THR A 101 -9.18 -1.97 4.27
N GLU A 102 -9.60 -2.66 5.31
CA GLU A 102 -8.99 -2.56 6.65
C GLU A 102 -7.85 -3.56 6.76
N ILE A 103 -6.76 -3.13 7.40
CA ILE A 103 -5.53 -3.89 7.53
C ILE A 103 -5.24 -4.09 9.01
N TYR A 104 -5.01 -5.35 9.38
CA TYR A 104 -4.77 -5.80 10.74
C TYR A 104 -3.42 -6.48 10.84
N ARG A 105 -2.75 -6.29 11.98
CA ARG A 105 -1.41 -6.81 12.27
C ARG A 105 -1.34 -7.42 13.67
N SER A 106 -0.57 -8.49 13.81
CA SER A 106 -0.23 -9.14 15.09
C SER A 106 1.18 -9.71 15.04
N THR A 107 1.84 -9.87 16.20
CA THR A 107 3.10 -10.63 16.32
C THR A 107 2.86 -12.14 16.41
N GLU A 108 1.63 -12.54 16.71
CA GLU A 108 1.21 -13.95 16.82
C GLU A 108 0.23 -14.29 15.70
N ASP A 109 0.23 -15.55 15.27
CA ASP A 109 -0.74 -16.07 14.29
C ASP A 109 -2.11 -16.32 14.94
N ASN A 110 -2.74 -15.22 15.37
CA ASN A 110 -4.01 -15.24 16.05
C ASN A 110 -4.81 -13.98 15.71
N LEU A 111 -5.82 -14.15 14.86
CA LEU A 111 -6.70 -13.07 14.41
C LEU A 111 -7.41 -12.35 15.57
N ALA A 112 -7.67 -13.02 16.69
CA ALA A 112 -8.31 -12.39 17.86
C ALA A 112 -7.40 -11.35 18.54
N ASN A 113 -6.08 -11.51 18.41
CA ASN A 113 -5.08 -10.59 18.96
C ASN A 113 -4.70 -9.48 17.95
N ALA A 114 -5.18 -9.58 16.70
CA ALA A 114 -4.81 -8.65 15.65
C ALA A 114 -5.42 -7.26 15.86
N VAL A 115 -4.59 -6.23 15.73
CA VAL A 115 -4.98 -4.82 15.87
C VAL A 115 -5.04 -4.17 14.51
N MET A 116 -6.04 -3.32 14.28
CA MET A 116 -6.14 -2.55 13.04
C MET A 116 -5.02 -1.50 12.99
N VAL A 117 -4.19 -1.56 11.96
CA VAL A 117 -3.05 -0.65 11.78
C VAL A 117 -3.30 0.41 10.71
N ALA A 118 -4.14 0.11 9.71
CA ALA A 118 -4.38 1.01 8.60
C ALA A 118 -5.68 0.70 7.86
N SER A 119 -6.04 1.62 6.95
CA SER A 119 -7.03 1.36 5.90
C SER A 119 -6.51 1.87 4.56
N SER A 120 -6.83 1.18 3.47
CA SER A 120 -6.42 1.56 2.11
C SER A 120 -7.59 1.45 1.14
N ALA A 121 -7.78 2.47 0.30
CA ALA A 121 -8.72 2.43 -0.82
C ALA A 121 -8.09 1.87 -2.11
N ALA A 122 -6.78 1.64 -2.09
CA ALA A 122 -6.04 0.97 -3.15
C ALA A 122 -5.90 -0.53 -2.85
N ALA A 123 -5.37 -1.29 -3.81
CA ALA A 123 -5.08 -2.72 -3.66
C ALA A 123 -3.67 -3.00 -3.08
N VAL A 124 -3.04 -1.97 -2.51
CA VAL A 124 -1.68 -1.98 -1.99
C VAL A 124 -1.58 -1.08 -0.76
N TYR A 125 -0.69 -1.43 0.16
CA TYR A 125 -0.32 -0.61 1.31
C TYR A 125 1.10 -0.91 1.79
N GLY A 126 1.88 0.12 2.11
CA GLY A 126 3.17 -0.03 2.79
C GLY A 126 3.02 0.23 4.27
N ASP A 127 3.23 -0.79 5.10
CA ASP A 127 3.20 -0.65 6.54
C ASP A 127 4.62 -0.37 7.09
N PRO A 128 4.92 0.84 7.58
CA PRO A 128 6.22 1.12 8.17
C PRO A 128 6.41 0.34 9.49
N VAL A 129 7.50 -0.41 9.57
CA VAL A 129 7.88 -1.22 10.73
C VAL A 129 9.38 -1.13 10.96
N ASP A 130 9.83 -1.46 12.16
CA ASP A 130 11.26 -1.51 12.45
C ASP A 130 11.94 -2.64 11.65
N PRO A 131 13.23 -2.47 11.29
CA PRO A 131 14.04 -3.56 10.75
C PRO A 131 14.03 -4.78 11.68
N GLY A 132 14.05 -5.99 11.09
CA GLY A 132 14.00 -7.25 11.81
C GLY A 132 12.62 -7.66 12.37
N TRP A 133 11.59 -6.83 12.16
CA TRP A 133 10.22 -7.15 12.56
C TRP A 133 9.70 -8.45 11.92
N GLN A 134 8.99 -9.25 12.72
CA GLN A 134 8.30 -10.47 12.29
C GLN A 134 6.88 -10.50 12.86
N GLY A 135 5.92 -10.90 12.03
CA GLY A 135 4.54 -11.08 12.46
C GLY A 135 3.61 -11.46 11.32
N TYR A 136 2.33 -11.19 11.51
CA TYR A 136 1.23 -11.68 10.68
C TYR A 136 0.26 -10.56 10.33
N TYR A 137 -0.31 -10.63 9.13
CA TYR A 137 -1.30 -9.68 8.63
C TYR A 137 -2.60 -10.34 8.22
N TRP A 138 -3.69 -9.58 8.36
CA TRP A 138 -5.00 -9.89 7.81
C TRP A 138 -5.62 -8.64 7.18
N ILE A 139 -6.46 -8.86 6.18
CA ILE A 139 -7.23 -7.78 5.56
C ILE A 139 -8.70 -8.17 5.46
N ARG A 140 -9.59 -7.18 5.46
CA ARG A 140 -11.00 -7.35 5.13
C ARG A 140 -11.54 -6.15 4.37
N PHE A 141 -12.52 -6.38 3.52
CA PHE A 141 -13.13 -5.33 2.73
C PHE A 141 -14.34 -4.72 3.44
N ILE A 142 -14.50 -3.40 3.31
CA ILE A 142 -15.62 -2.62 3.84
C ILE A 142 -16.37 -1.99 2.66
N ASN A 143 -17.71 -2.07 2.65
CA ASN A 143 -18.51 -1.38 1.65
C ASN A 143 -18.85 0.06 2.06
N SER A 144 -19.45 0.84 1.16
CA SER A 144 -19.82 2.23 1.40
C SER A 144 -20.97 2.42 2.40
N ALA A 145 -21.61 1.33 2.83
CA ALA A 145 -22.57 1.34 3.95
C ALA A 145 -21.91 1.01 5.30
N GLY A 146 -20.58 0.85 5.35
CA GLY A 146 -19.84 0.51 6.56
C GLY A 146 -19.94 -0.97 6.98
N VAL A 147 -20.46 -1.84 6.11
CA VAL A 147 -20.57 -3.27 6.39
C VAL A 147 -19.24 -3.95 6.08
N ALA A 148 -18.73 -4.68 7.07
CA ALA A 148 -17.51 -5.47 6.94
C ALA A 148 -17.78 -6.85 6.30
N GLY A 149 -16.88 -7.24 5.40
CA GLY A 149 -16.82 -8.60 4.85
C GLY A 149 -16.01 -9.55 5.72
N PRO A 150 -15.87 -10.81 5.26
CA PRO A 150 -14.95 -11.76 5.88
C PRO A 150 -13.49 -11.31 5.69
N PHE A 151 -12.62 -11.75 6.61
CA PHE A 151 -11.18 -11.63 6.46
C PHE A 151 -10.64 -12.50 5.31
N ASN A 152 -9.45 -12.17 4.80
CA ASN A 152 -8.78 -12.94 3.76
C ASN A 152 -8.60 -14.43 4.14
N ALA A 153 -8.29 -14.74 5.40
CA ALA A 153 -8.17 -16.10 5.93
C ALA A 153 -8.29 -16.11 7.46
N SER A 154 -8.38 -17.29 8.08
CA SER A 154 -8.24 -17.46 9.54
C SER A 154 -6.78 -17.35 9.95
N GLU A 155 -5.89 -18.06 9.25
CA GLU A 155 -4.44 -17.99 9.42
C GLU A 155 -3.91 -16.65 8.89
N GLY A 156 -2.93 -16.11 9.60
CA GLY A 156 -2.26 -14.88 9.25
C GLY A 156 -1.32 -15.05 8.06
N THR A 157 -1.17 -13.99 7.28
CA THR A 157 -0.14 -13.95 6.24
C THR A 157 1.17 -13.49 6.87
N PRO A 158 2.21 -14.36 6.93
CA PRO A 158 3.45 -14.03 7.62
C PRO A 158 4.25 -13.00 6.83
N ALA A 159 4.95 -12.13 7.55
CA ALA A 159 5.91 -11.20 6.99
C ALA A 159 7.12 -11.05 7.92
N LYS A 160 8.28 -10.81 7.30
CA LYS A 160 9.53 -10.57 8.00
C LYS A 160 10.33 -9.51 7.25
N THR A 161 10.71 -8.45 7.92
CA THR A 161 11.64 -7.45 7.35
C THR A 161 13.09 -7.91 7.48
N ALA A 162 13.96 -7.34 6.66
CA ALA A 162 15.39 -7.55 6.80
C ALA A 162 15.86 -7.05 8.17
N ALA A 163 16.79 -7.77 8.80
CA ALA A 163 17.43 -7.30 10.03
C ALA A 163 18.18 -5.98 9.77
N ASP A 164 18.42 -5.21 10.83
CA ASP A 164 19.18 -3.97 10.67
C ASP A 164 20.60 -4.31 10.18
N ILE A 165 20.95 -3.76 9.02
CA ILE A 165 22.30 -3.89 8.46
C ILE A 165 23.33 -3.29 9.43
N ASP A 166 22.98 -2.27 10.21
CA ASP A 166 23.90 -1.68 11.18
C ASP A 166 24.21 -2.68 12.31
N GLU A 167 23.21 -3.42 12.80
CA GLU A 167 23.42 -4.50 13.78
C GLU A 167 24.27 -5.65 13.21
N ILE A 168 24.06 -6.01 11.94
CA ILE A 168 24.88 -7.01 11.25
C ILE A 168 26.32 -6.53 11.12
N ILE A 169 26.53 -5.26 10.74
CA ILE A 169 27.87 -4.67 10.61
C ILE A 169 28.56 -4.63 11.97
N ASP A 170 27.86 -4.23 13.04
CA ASP A 170 28.41 -4.20 14.39
C ASP A 170 28.77 -5.60 14.89
N LEU A 171 27.94 -6.61 14.62
CA LEU A 171 28.25 -8.00 14.91
C LEU A 171 29.48 -8.48 14.15
N ILE A 172 29.56 -8.21 12.84
CA ILE A 172 30.72 -8.57 12.01
C ILE A 172 31.99 -7.85 12.52
N ASN A 173 31.89 -6.56 12.83
CA ASN A 173 33.02 -5.79 13.38
C ASN A 173 33.47 -6.36 14.72
N LYS A 174 32.53 -6.76 15.59
CA LYS A 174 32.84 -7.43 16.85
C LYS A 174 33.54 -8.77 16.61
N GLU A 175 32.97 -9.64 15.77
CA GLU A 175 33.54 -10.94 15.42
C GLU A 175 34.94 -10.82 14.78
N ILE A 176 35.15 -9.80 13.94
CA ILE A 176 36.46 -9.51 13.33
C ILE A 176 37.45 -9.03 14.39
N ASN A 177 37.08 -8.08 15.25
CA ASN A 177 38.00 -7.52 16.26
C ASN A 177 38.31 -8.51 17.41
N GLU A 178 37.40 -9.43 17.71
CA GLU A 178 37.64 -10.55 18.62
C GLU A 178 38.45 -11.69 17.96
N SER A 179 38.66 -11.64 16.64
CA SER A 179 39.46 -12.64 15.93
C SER A 179 40.93 -12.58 16.39
N PRO A 180 41.49 -13.69 16.89
CA PRO A 180 42.91 -13.80 17.22
C PRO A 180 43.83 -13.45 16.04
N LEU A 181 43.36 -13.67 14.81
CA LEU A 181 44.10 -13.40 13.58
C LEU A 181 44.33 -11.89 13.36
N ILE A 182 43.37 -11.05 13.77
CA ILE A 182 43.52 -9.59 13.68
C ILE A 182 44.55 -9.08 14.69
N GLY A 183 44.59 -9.65 15.90
CA GLY A 183 45.66 -9.40 16.87
C GLY A 183 47.04 -9.75 16.33
N GLU A 184 47.18 -10.90 15.67
CA GLU A 184 48.40 -11.32 14.97
C GLU A 184 48.81 -10.37 13.85
N LEU A 185 47.86 -9.88 13.04
CA LEU A 185 48.13 -8.96 11.93
C LEU A 185 48.46 -7.54 12.40
N THR A 186 47.89 -7.06 13.50
CA THR A 186 48.05 -5.69 14.01
C THR A 186 49.23 -5.51 14.96
N ASN A 187 49.59 -6.52 15.75
CA ASN A 187 50.71 -6.42 16.68
C ASN A 187 52.07 -6.61 15.97
N SER A 188 53.05 -5.79 16.35
CA SER A 188 54.41 -5.80 15.84
C SER A 188 55.15 -7.08 16.28
N VAL A 189 55.29 -8.05 15.38
CA VAL A 189 56.31 -9.12 15.17
C VAL A 189 57.07 -9.72 16.39
N ASN A 190 56.68 -9.52 17.64
CA ASN A 190 57.51 -9.89 18.80
C ASN A 190 56.84 -10.78 19.85
N ASP A 191 55.82 -11.55 19.50
CA ASP A 191 55.32 -12.58 20.44
C ASP A 191 54.77 -13.80 19.72
N LEU A 192 55.63 -14.45 18.93
CA LEU A 192 55.25 -15.61 18.11
C LEU A 192 55.60 -16.97 18.73
N ASP A 193 56.04 -17.08 20.00
CA ASP A 193 56.58 -18.37 20.44
C ASP A 193 56.42 -18.82 21.90
N GLN A 194 55.56 -18.21 22.73
CA GLN A 194 55.51 -18.68 24.14
C GLN A 194 54.14 -19.04 24.72
N ASN A 195 53.01 -18.77 24.06
CA ASN A 195 51.68 -19.13 24.61
C ASN A 195 50.68 -19.68 23.58
N GLY A 196 51.12 -20.28 22.47
CA GLY A 196 50.26 -20.90 21.43
C GLY A 196 49.52 -22.18 21.85
N GLY A 197 49.26 -22.36 23.16
CA GLY A 197 48.60 -23.52 23.71
C GLY A 197 47.09 -23.33 23.82
N GLN A 198 46.34 -24.08 23.00
CA GLN A 198 45.04 -24.72 23.28
C GLN A 198 43.77 -24.33 22.49
N ALA A 199 43.76 -23.33 21.59
CA ALA A 199 42.54 -23.04 20.81
C ALA A 199 42.66 -23.21 19.27
N PHE A 200 43.82 -22.96 18.67
CA PHE A 200 43.93 -22.85 17.21
C PHE A 200 44.83 -23.94 16.62
N GLN A 201 44.23 -24.87 15.86
CA GLN A 201 44.90 -26.07 15.38
C GLN A 201 45.92 -25.79 14.27
N LYS A 202 45.68 -24.77 13.42
CA LYS A 202 46.60 -24.30 12.37
C LYS A 202 46.40 -22.81 12.10
N MET A 203 47.50 -22.04 12.10
CA MET A 203 47.54 -20.64 11.71
C MET A 203 48.74 -20.43 10.79
N TRP A 204 48.53 -19.70 9.68
CA TRP A 204 49.59 -19.27 8.77
C TRP A 204 49.42 -17.78 8.52
N SER A 205 50.46 -16.99 8.78
CA SER A 205 50.48 -15.56 8.49
C SER A 205 51.78 -15.21 7.79
N THR A 206 51.72 -14.28 6.84
CA THR A 206 52.90 -13.67 6.23
C THR A 206 52.74 -12.16 6.24
N LYS A 207 53.82 -11.46 6.60
CA LYS A 207 53.88 -10.00 6.63
C LYS A 207 55.08 -9.55 5.81
N VAL A 208 54.86 -8.50 5.03
CA VAL A 208 55.91 -7.79 4.31
C VAL A 208 55.90 -6.37 4.85
N ASP A 209 57.03 -5.95 5.40
CA ASP A 209 57.28 -4.55 5.78
C ASP A 209 58.24 -3.94 4.76
N ALA A 210 57.88 -2.77 4.27
CA ALA A 210 58.78 -1.93 3.49
C ALA A 210 58.61 -0.48 3.94
N SER A 211 59.66 0.09 4.54
CA SER A 211 59.69 1.51 4.96
C SER A 211 58.53 1.90 5.90
N GLY A 212 58.10 0.99 6.79
CA GLY A 212 57.01 1.23 7.74
C GLY A 212 55.60 1.05 7.17
N ILE A 213 55.48 0.57 5.93
CA ILE A 213 54.22 0.12 5.35
C ILE A 213 54.18 -1.40 5.45
N THR A 214 53.28 -1.91 6.29
CA THR A 214 53.06 -3.35 6.47
C THR A 214 51.86 -3.80 5.66
N ALA A 215 52.05 -4.82 4.83
CA ALA A 215 50.97 -5.60 4.23
C ALA A 215 51.09 -7.06 4.68
N GLY A 216 49.96 -7.75 4.87
CA GLY A 216 49.99 -9.14 5.30
C GLY A 216 48.72 -9.91 4.98
N ILE A 217 48.86 -11.23 4.88
CA ILE A 217 47.75 -12.17 4.77
C ILE A 217 47.86 -13.19 5.90
N GLY A 218 46.74 -13.50 6.52
CA GLY A 218 46.61 -14.49 7.58
C GLY A 218 45.49 -15.48 7.27
N ILE A 219 45.69 -16.74 7.63
CA ILE A 219 44.69 -17.81 7.51
C ILE A 219 44.68 -18.58 8.83
N VAL A 220 43.50 -18.76 9.41
CA VAL A 220 43.29 -19.58 10.62
C VAL A 220 42.24 -20.65 10.35
N ALA A 221 42.50 -21.86 10.82
CA ALA A 221 41.54 -22.95 10.85
C ALA A 221 41.62 -23.67 12.21
N GLY A 222 40.50 -23.76 12.93
CA GLY A 222 40.49 -24.29 14.29
C GLY A 222 39.11 -24.30 14.93
N ARG A 223 39.07 -24.16 16.25
CA ARG A 223 37.83 -23.94 17.01
C ARG A 223 37.98 -22.68 17.86
N ASP A 224 36.90 -21.93 18.04
CA ASP A 224 36.88 -20.80 18.98
C ASP A 224 36.86 -21.27 20.44
N ALA A 225 36.83 -20.31 21.37
CA ALA A 225 36.77 -20.56 22.82
C ALA A 225 35.53 -21.37 23.25
N ASP A 226 34.45 -21.32 22.45
CA ASP A 226 33.20 -22.05 22.65
C ASP A 226 33.18 -23.41 21.93
N GLY A 227 34.28 -23.78 21.27
CA GLY A 227 34.44 -25.04 20.57
C GLY A 227 33.80 -25.10 19.17
N LYS A 228 33.29 -24.00 18.63
CA LYS A 228 32.70 -23.91 17.29
C LYS A 228 33.82 -23.78 16.23
N PRO A 229 33.72 -24.46 15.07
CA PRO A 229 34.75 -24.41 14.05
C PRO A 229 34.90 -23.00 13.47
N ILE A 230 36.14 -22.55 13.32
CA ILE A 230 36.49 -21.29 12.66
C ILE A 230 37.39 -21.56 11.45
N ALA A 231 37.12 -20.86 10.35
CA ALA A 231 37.96 -20.80 9.16
C ALA A 231 37.91 -19.37 8.64
N GLN A 232 39.02 -18.63 8.76
CA GLN A 232 39.06 -17.21 8.40
C GLN A 232 40.30 -16.89 7.58
N VAL A 233 40.14 -15.98 6.61
CA VAL A 233 41.22 -15.36 5.85
C VAL A 233 41.14 -13.87 6.13
N ALA A 234 42.23 -13.26 6.60
CA ALA A 234 42.32 -11.83 6.83
C ALA A 234 43.45 -11.25 5.98
N ILE A 235 43.18 -10.11 5.35
CA ILE A 235 44.14 -9.38 4.52
C ILE A 235 44.30 -7.99 5.13
N SER A 236 45.52 -7.66 5.56
CA SER A 236 45.90 -6.32 5.98
C SER A 236 46.58 -5.64 4.80
N ALA A 237 45.86 -4.75 4.13
CA ALA A 237 46.38 -3.96 3.01
C ALA A 237 45.56 -2.67 2.86
N SER A 238 46.17 -1.61 2.34
CA SER A 238 45.47 -0.38 1.97
C SER A 238 44.64 -0.54 0.68
N GLN A 239 45.04 -1.49 -0.18
CA GLN A 239 44.37 -1.84 -1.42
C GLN A 239 44.38 -3.36 -1.62
N PHE A 240 43.27 -3.91 -2.06
CA PHE A 240 43.15 -5.30 -2.52
C PHE A 240 42.47 -5.30 -3.88
N PHE A 241 42.98 -6.08 -4.84
CA PHE A 241 42.35 -6.22 -6.15
C PHE A 241 42.60 -7.62 -6.68
N VAL A 242 41.58 -8.18 -7.32
CA VAL A 242 41.69 -9.42 -8.08
C VAL A 242 41.80 -9.05 -9.55
N PHE A 243 42.76 -9.63 -10.27
CA PHE A 243 42.96 -9.39 -11.69
C PHE A 243 43.29 -10.70 -12.41
N ASP A 244 42.93 -10.83 -13.68
CA ASP A 244 43.34 -11.95 -14.52
C ASP A 244 44.64 -11.61 -15.26
N PRO A 245 45.79 -12.21 -14.92
CA PRO A 245 47.05 -11.92 -15.58
C PRO A 245 47.09 -12.38 -17.04
N ASN A 246 46.22 -13.32 -17.44
CA ASN A 246 46.20 -13.90 -18.78
C ASN A 246 45.23 -13.20 -19.74
N ASN A 247 44.41 -12.27 -19.24
CA ASN A 247 43.44 -11.53 -20.03
C ASN A 247 43.55 -10.00 -19.79
N PRO A 248 44.68 -9.38 -20.19
CA PRO A 248 44.80 -7.93 -20.17
C PRO A 248 43.84 -7.30 -21.20
N THR A 249 43.29 -6.13 -20.88
CA THR A 249 42.49 -5.33 -21.83
C THR A 249 43.35 -4.86 -23.01
N ASP A 250 42.70 -4.47 -24.11
CA ASP A 250 43.33 -3.98 -25.34
C ASP A 250 44.24 -2.75 -25.14
N THR A 251 44.19 -2.09 -23.97
CA THR A 251 45.03 -0.95 -23.59
C THR A 251 46.22 -1.33 -22.68
N GLY A 252 46.49 -2.62 -22.48
CA GLY A 252 47.56 -3.10 -21.59
C GLY A 252 47.27 -2.89 -20.10
N SER A 253 46.00 -2.69 -19.75
CA SER A 253 45.53 -2.61 -18.35
C SER A 253 44.82 -3.91 -17.98
N TYR A 254 44.75 -4.24 -16.69
CA TYR A 254 43.97 -5.41 -16.26
C TYR A 254 42.54 -4.99 -15.90
N ALA A 255 41.54 -5.77 -16.31
CA ALA A 255 40.20 -5.64 -15.77
C ALA A 255 40.23 -6.02 -14.28
N ILE A 256 39.65 -5.18 -13.43
CA ILE A 256 39.61 -5.40 -11.97
C ILE A 256 38.17 -5.73 -11.58
N PRO A 257 37.75 -7.01 -11.64
CA PRO A 257 36.39 -7.43 -11.31
C PRO A 257 36.01 -7.12 -9.86
N PHE A 258 36.98 -7.13 -8.94
CA PHE A 258 36.76 -6.83 -7.53
C PHE A 258 37.97 -6.10 -6.95
N SER A 259 37.75 -4.97 -6.31
CA SER A 259 38.77 -4.29 -5.52
C SER A 259 38.24 -3.62 -4.28
N ILE A 260 39.14 -3.45 -3.31
CA ILE A 260 38.96 -2.65 -2.12
C ILE A 260 39.99 -1.53 -2.20
N SER A 261 39.55 -0.28 -2.24
CA SER A 261 40.43 0.89 -2.28
C SER A 261 39.77 2.04 -1.56
N GLY A 262 40.52 2.73 -0.69
CA GLY A 262 39.98 3.83 0.11
C GLY A 262 38.79 3.42 1.00
N GLY A 263 38.78 2.17 1.47
CA GLY A 263 37.70 1.61 2.30
C GLY A 263 36.40 1.32 1.56
N ARG A 264 36.39 1.38 0.22
CA ARG A 264 35.22 1.06 -0.61
C ARG A 264 35.48 -0.18 -1.43
N VAL A 265 34.44 -1.00 -1.59
CA VAL A 265 34.43 -2.11 -2.53
C VAL A 265 33.98 -1.59 -3.89
N VAL A 266 34.73 -1.90 -4.94
CA VAL A 266 34.39 -1.62 -6.34
C VAL A 266 34.28 -2.94 -7.07
N ILE A 267 33.16 -3.12 -7.76
CA ILE A 267 32.83 -4.31 -8.53
C ILE A 267 32.39 -3.85 -9.92
N ASP A 268 32.97 -4.46 -10.96
CA ASP A 268 32.63 -4.12 -12.35
C ASP A 268 31.33 -4.80 -12.79
N GLU A 269 31.20 -6.11 -12.52
CA GLU A 269 30.00 -6.89 -12.79
C GLU A 269 29.72 -7.88 -11.66
N ALA A 270 28.45 -8.00 -11.26
CA ALA A 270 28.01 -8.91 -10.21
C ALA A 270 26.73 -9.64 -10.61
N ALA A 271 26.76 -10.97 -10.60
CA ALA A 271 25.56 -11.80 -10.66
C ALA A 271 25.12 -12.16 -9.24
N ILE A 272 24.00 -11.58 -8.79
CA ILE A 272 23.49 -11.75 -7.42
C ILE A 272 22.08 -12.33 -7.46
N ARG A 273 21.89 -13.49 -6.83
CA ARG A 273 20.55 -14.13 -6.73
C ARG A 273 19.61 -13.33 -5.83
N GLU A 274 20.12 -12.79 -4.73
CA GLU A 274 19.34 -12.04 -3.74
C GLU A 274 20.27 -11.03 -3.04
N ALA A 275 19.87 -9.76 -3.03
CA ALA A 275 20.62 -8.67 -2.43
C ALA A 275 19.71 -7.81 -1.55
N THR A 276 20.16 -7.49 -0.34
CA THR A 276 19.51 -6.52 0.54
C THR A 276 20.36 -5.26 0.58
N ILE A 277 19.82 -4.13 0.11
CA ILE A 277 20.54 -2.85 -0.01
C ILE A 277 19.76 -1.78 0.76
N LYS A 278 20.36 -1.22 1.83
CA LYS A 278 19.74 -0.14 2.64
C LYS A 278 19.53 1.13 1.81
N ILE A 279 20.54 1.51 1.04
CA ILE A 279 20.52 2.69 0.16
C ILE A 279 21.13 2.32 -1.18
N LEU A 280 20.34 2.37 -2.25
CA LEU A 280 20.79 2.17 -3.62
C LEU A 280 20.90 3.54 -4.32
N ASN A 281 22.14 3.98 -4.59
CA ASN A 281 22.39 5.12 -5.45
C ASN A 281 22.85 4.61 -6.82
N ALA A 282 21.92 4.55 -7.78
CA ALA A 282 22.17 4.05 -9.12
C ALA A 282 21.84 5.11 -10.18
N GLN A 283 22.59 5.12 -11.28
CA GLN A 283 22.27 5.98 -12.43
C GLN A 283 21.06 5.47 -13.21
N THR A 284 20.89 4.15 -13.30
CA THR A 284 19.77 3.51 -14.01
C THR A 284 19.47 2.18 -13.35
N ILE A 285 18.18 1.83 -13.25
CA ILE A 285 17.70 0.53 -12.78
C ILE A 285 16.88 -0.08 -13.92
N ILE A 286 17.33 -1.19 -14.48
CA ILE A 286 16.59 -1.99 -15.46
C ILE A 286 16.19 -3.28 -14.74
N ALA A 287 14.89 -3.49 -14.58
CA ALA A 287 14.33 -4.66 -13.89
C ALA A 287 13.00 -5.03 -14.53
N ASP A 288 12.64 -6.32 -14.46
CA ASP A 288 11.34 -6.81 -14.90
C ASP A 288 10.20 -6.28 -14.01
N GLU A 289 10.48 -6.08 -12.72
CA GLU A 289 9.52 -5.57 -11.74
C GLU A 289 10.21 -4.68 -10.69
N VAL A 290 9.60 -3.53 -10.39
CA VAL A 290 10.01 -2.64 -9.29
C VAL A 290 8.85 -2.47 -8.32
N LYS A 291 8.96 -3.08 -7.14
CA LYS A 291 7.98 -2.96 -6.07
C LYS A 291 8.38 -1.89 -5.07
N ALA A 292 7.65 -0.78 -5.04
CA ALA A 292 7.88 0.30 -4.09
C ALA A 292 6.91 0.18 -2.89
N GLY A 293 7.46 -0.06 -1.71
CA GLY A 293 6.68 -0.26 -0.48
C GLY A 293 5.89 0.98 -0.05
N ILE A 294 6.54 2.15 -0.01
CA ILE A 294 6.01 3.35 0.62
C ILE A 294 5.65 4.42 -0.41
N SER A 295 6.62 4.79 -1.25
CA SER A 295 6.43 5.88 -2.21
C SER A 295 7.42 5.77 -3.38
N ILE A 296 7.04 6.37 -4.50
CA ILE A 296 7.91 6.65 -5.63
C ILE A 296 7.86 8.16 -5.84
N SER A 297 9.00 8.83 -5.67
CA SER A 297 9.14 10.27 -5.97
C SER A 297 9.93 10.42 -7.26
N THR A 298 9.30 10.94 -8.30
CA THR A 298 9.93 11.15 -9.61
C THR A 298 9.37 12.43 -10.25
N PRO A 299 10.19 13.20 -11.00
CA PRO A 299 9.69 14.33 -11.78
C PRO A 299 8.63 13.91 -12.81
N THR A 300 8.80 12.73 -13.40
CA THR A 300 7.91 12.19 -14.43
C THR A 300 7.77 10.68 -14.28
N LEU A 301 6.55 10.17 -14.39
CA LEU A 301 6.25 8.74 -14.41
C LEU A 301 5.74 8.36 -15.80
N ASN A 302 6.55 7.61 -16.55
CA ASN A 302 6.15 7.05 -17.84
C ASN A 302 5.66 5.62 -17.61
N SER A 303 4.34 5.43 -17.67
CA SER A 303 3.71 4.12 -17.48
C SER A 303 2.61 3.89 -18.51
N ALA A 304 2.40 2.63 -18.91
CA ALA A 304 1.26 2.23 -19.71
C ALA A 304 -0.04 2.26 -18.91
N THR A 305 0.01 1.93 -17.61
CA THR A 305 -1.18 1.91 -16.75
C THR A 305 -0.86 2.52 -15.38
N ILE A 306 -1.86 3.13 -14.76
CA ILE A 306 -1.81 3.56 -13.36
C ILE A 306 -3.03 2.99 -12.68
N ASN A 307 -2.83 2.19 -11.63
CA ASN A 307 -3.92 1.58 -10.86
C ASN A 307 -3.80 2.02 -9.40
N ASN A 308 -4.49 3.11 -9.04
CA ASN A 308 -4.46 3.67 -7.69
C ASN A 308 -5.89 3.79 -7.13
N GLY A 309 -6.45 2.63 -6.78
CA GLY A 309 -7.81 2.55 -6.23
C GLY A 309 -8.84 3.07 -7.24
N LYS A 310 -9.55 4.14 -6.87
CA LYS A 310 -10.54 4.78 -7.76
C LYS A 310 -9.90 5.56 -8.90
N PHE A 311 -8.66 6.02 -8.76
CA PHE A 311 -7.94 6.71 -9.81
C PHE A 311 -7.21 5.69 -10.69
N THR A 312 -7.60 5.60 -11.96
CA THR A 312 -6.96 4.69 -12.90
C THR A 312 -6.69 5.34 -14.25
N VAL A 313 -5.61 4.88 -14.90
CA VAL A 313 -5.27 5.16 -16.29
C VAL A 313 -5.01 3.82 -16.97
N ASP A 314 -5.71 3.55 -18.07
CA ASP A 314 -5.49 2.33 -18.85
C ASP A 314 -4.50 2.53 -20.01
N ALA A 315 -4.08 1.41 -20.62
CA ALA A 315 -3.12 1.43 -21.73
C ALA A 315 -3.63 2.10 -23.00
N ALA A 316 -4.95 2.32 -23.11
CA ALA A 316 -5.55 3.04 -24.22
C ALA A 316 -5.60 4.56 -23.99
N GLY A 317 -5.19 5.04 -22.81
CA GLY A 317 -5.17 6.45 -22.44
C GLY A 317 -6.47 6.95 -21.81
N ASN A 318 -7.38 6.06 -21.40
CA ASN A 318 -8.58 6.48 -20.67
C ASN A 318 -8.23 6.72 -19.19
N LEU A 319 -8.71 7.84 -18.64
CA LEU A 319 -8.60 8.16 -17.21
C LEU A 319 -9.97 7.98 -16.54
N LYS A 320 -9.99 7.35 -15.36
CA LYS A 320 -11.21 7.22 -14.54
C LYS A 320 -10.93 7.57 -13.07
N ILE A 321 -11.91 8.21 -12.43
CA ILE A 321 -11.97 8.44 -10.98
C ILE A 321 -13.29 7.88 -10.46
N GLY A 322 -13.28 6.60 -10.11
CA GLY A 322 -14.49 5.85 -9.79
C GLY A 322 -15.54 5.94 -10.91
N ASP A 323 -16.81 6.10 -10.53
CA ASP A 323 -17.92 6.25 -11.48
C ASP A 323 -18.24 7.72 -11.80
N LEU A 324 -17.58 8.67 -11.13
CA LEU A 324 -17.97 10.09 -11.15
C LEU A 324 -17.33 10.86 -12.30
N PHE A 325 -16.06 10.57 -12.59
CA PHE A 325 -15.29 11.31 -13.59
C PHE A 325 -14.55 10.34 -14.51
N SER A 326 -14.66 10.58 -15.82
CA SER A 326 -13.87 9.85 -16.80
C SER A 326 -13.51 10.72 -18.00
N VAL A 327 -12.34 10.44 -18.57
CA VAL A 327 -11.86 10.99 -19.83
C VAL A 327 -11.53 9.82 -20.74
N SER A 328 -12.17 9.76 -21.91
CA SER A 328 -11.84 8.76 -22.92
C SER A 328 -10.66 9.21 -23.78
N ASN A 329 -9.98 8.24 -24.38
CA ASN A 329 -8.93 8.47 -25.38
C ASN A 329 -9.41 9.18 -26.66
N THR A 330 -10.73 9.26 -26.87
CA THR A 330 -11.36 10.03 -27.96
C THR A 330 -11.66 11.49 -27.60
N GLY A 331 -11.32 11.93 -26.39
CA GLY A 331 -11.55 13.30 -25.91
C GLY A 331 -12.93 13.53 -25.28
N ARG A 332 -13.71 12.47 -25.01
CA ARG A 332 -14.98 12.60 -24.30
C ARG A 332 -14.74 12.68 -22.80
N ILE A 333 -15.17 13.77 -22.17
CA ILE A 333 -15.17 13.94 -20.72
C ILE A 333 -16.58 13.69 -20.20
N THR A 334 -16.72 12.87 -19.16
CA THR A 334 -18.00 12.60 -18.52
C THR A 334 -17.87 12.84 -17.02
N ILE A 335 -18.74 13.70 -16.49
CA ILE A 335 -18.92 13.95 -15.06
C ILE A 335 -20.35 13.56 -14.71
N ARG A 336 -20.54 12.56 -13.85
CA ARG A 336 -21.88 12.04 -13.50
C ARG A 336 -22.07 11.89 -12.00
N GLN A 337 -23.32 11.98 -11.57
CA GLN A 337 -23.71 11.59 -10.22
C GLN A 337 -23.83 10.05 -10.14
N GLY A 338 -22.68 9.39 -9.97
CA GLY A 338 -22.58 7.93 -9.92
C GLY A 338 -23.03 7.27 -11.23
N THR A 339 -23.93 6.28 -11.14
CA THR A 339 -24.49 5.59 -12.32
C THR A 339 -25.66 6.33 -12.97
N GLY A 340 -26.07 7.49 -12.43
CA GLY A 340 -27.22 8.26 -12.93
C GLY A 340 -26.96 8.94 -14.27
N SER A 341 -28.05 9.37 -14.92
CA SER A 341 -28.00 10.16 -16.15
C SER A 341 -27.65 11.63 -15.90
N VAL A 342 -27.86 12.11 -14.66
CA VAL A 342 -27.52 13.48 -14.25
C VAL A 342 -26.02 13.71 -14.40
N GLY A 343 -25.65 14.72 -15.18
CA GLY A 343 -24.25 15.04 -15.34
C GLY A 343 -23.94 15.95 -16.51
N LEU A 344 -22.65 16.10 -16.74
CA LEU A 344 -22.06 16.89 -17.80
C LEU A 344 -21.22 15.99 -18.70
N VAL A 345 -21.44 16.11 -20.00
CA VAL A 345 -20.66 15.42 -21.03
C VAL A 345 -20.06 16.46 -21.95
N ILE A 346 -18.74 16.41 -22.10
CA ILE A 346 -18.01 17.20 -23.09
C ILE A 346 -17.52 16.25 -24.17
N THR A 347 -17.72 16.65 -25.41
CA THR A 347 -17.17 16.01 -26.61
C THR A 347 -16.47 17.06 -27.46
N ASN A 348 -15.79 16.65 -28.53
CA ASN A 348 -15.10 17.56 -29.44
C ASN A 348 -16.04 18.55 -30.14
N GLU A 349 -17.35 18.29 -30.17
CA GLU A 349 -18.33 19.10 -30.91
C GLU A 349 -19.31 19.86 -30.02
N ARG A 350 -19.51 19.39 -28.78
CA ARG A 350 -20.56 19.90 -27.88
C ARG A 350 -20.31 19.61 -26.42
N ILE A 351 -20.92 20.44 -25.58
CA ILE A 351 -21.06 20.32 -24.13
C ILE A 351 -22.54 20.13 -23.83
N GLU A 352 -22.90 19.06 -23.14
CA GLU A 352 -24.27 18.68 -22.83
C GLU A 352 -24.44 18.46 -21.32
N VAL A 353 -25.50 19.01 -20.75
CA VAL A 353 -25.93 18.78 -19.36
C VAL A 353 -27.23 18.01 -19.38
N TYR A 354 -27.29 16.95 -18.59
CA TYR A 354 -28.42 16.03 -18.53
C TYR A 354 -29.11 16.07 -17.18
N ASP A 355 -30.44 15.88 -17.18
CA ASP A 355 -31.25 15.66 -15.99
C ASP A 355 -31.27 14.18 -15.56
N GLU A 356 -32.09 13.88 -14.55
CA GLU A 356 -32.29 12.54 -14.01
C GLU A 356 -32.91 11.55 -14.99
N ASN A 357 -33.65 12.06 -15.97
CA ASN A 357 -34.27 11.27 -17.03
C ASN A 357 -33.34 11.09 -18.25
N GLY A 358 -32.15 11.69 -18.22
CA GLY A 358 -31.23 11.73 -19.35
C GLY A 358 -31.69 12.67 -20.47
N ALA A 359 -32.62 13.58 -20.18
CA ALA A 359 -33.00 14.65 -21.07
C ALA A 359 -31.94 15.76 -21.04
N ILE A 360 -31.70 16.38 -22.19
CA ILE A 360 -30.76 17.48 -22.32
C ILE A 360 -31.40 18.73 -21.73
N MET A 361 -30.79 19.25 -20.68
CA MET A 361 -31.17 20.52 -20.06
C MET A 361 -30.49 21.70 -20.74
N VAL A 362 -29.22 21.51 -21.11
CA VAL A 362 -28.40 22.54 -21.74
C VAL A 362 -27.49 21.90 -22.77
N ARG A 363 -27.39 22.51 -23.95
CA ARG A 363 -26.42 22.14 -24.99
C ARG A 363 -25.73 23.39 -25.50
N PHE A 364 -24.40 23.33 -25.54
CA PHE A 364 -23.55 24.29 -26.23
C PHE A 364 -22.72 23.54 -27.27
N GLY A 365 -22.52 24.09 -28.47
CA GLY A 365 -21.73 23.44 -29.53
C GLY A 365 -22.37 23.57 -30.90
N LYS A 366 -21.89 22.77 -31.85
CA LYS A 366 -22.34 22.83 -33.25
C LYS A 366 -23.86 22.71 -33.35
N LEU A 367 -24.48 23.74 -33.92
CA LEU A 367 -25.90 23.78 -34.27
C LEU A 367 -26.03 23.12 -35.64
N ASP A 368 -26.36 21.84 -35.67
CA ASP A 368 -26.90 21.22 -36.88
C ASP A 368 -28.43 21.38 -36.90
#